data_AF-A0A8J7L3L4-F1
#
_entry.id   AF-A0A8J7L3L4-F1
#
_cell.length_a   1.000
_cell.length_b   1.000
_cell.length_c   1.000
_cell.angle_alpha   90.00
_cell.angle_beta   90.00
_cell.angle_gamma   90.00
#
_symmetry.space_group_name_H-M   'P 1'
#
loop_
_entity.id
_entity.type
_entity.pdbx_description
1 polymer ?
#
loop_
_entity_poly.entity_id
_entity_poly.type
_entity_poly.pdbx_seq_one_letter_code
_entity_poly.pdbx_strand_id
1 'polypeptide(L)'
;MGIYKPKNFSSLHYKSLNKVFIERKGLRGQTIIEHPLEQIIRIDIQEKQFKHSKLYRAGILMEFGKNIPINPEYSDENSIRHAVYRINSFLRSSQ
;
A
#
# COMPACT_ATOMS: atom_id res chain seq x y z
N MET A 1 13.80 1.94 16.07
CA MET A 1 13.69 0.89 15.03
C MET A 1 13.43 -0.42 15.76
N GLY A 2 12.18 -0.88 15.80
CA GLY A 2 11.79 -2.05 16.58
C GLY A 2 11.40 -3.20 15.65
N ILE A 3 12.15 -4.31 15.73
CA ILE A 3 11.77 -5.56 15.09
C ILE A 3 10.80 -6.25 16.05
N TYR A 4 9.52 -6.28 15.71
CA TYR A 4 8.54 -7.08 16.45
C TYR A 4 8.75 -8.55 16.08
N LYS A 5 9.21 -9.37 17.05
CA LYS A 5 9.10 -10.83 16.97
C LYS A 5 7.64 -11.22 17.22
N PRO A 6 6.92 -11.84 16.26
CA PRO A 6 5.60 -12.36 16.53
C PRO A 6 5.69 -13.49 17.56
N LYS A 7 4.93 -13.35 18.66
CA LYS A 7 4.84 -14.33 19.73
C LYS A 7 3.94 -15.47 19.24
N ASN A 8 4.54 -16.63 18.98
CA ASN A 8 3.91 -17.94 18.75
C ASN A 8 2.72 -17.96 17.78
N PHE A 9 2.99 -17.84 16.48
CA PHE A 9 2.10 -18.42 15.48
C PHE A 9 2.65 -19.79 15.08
N SER A 10 1.88 -20.84 15.36
CA SER A 10 2.18 -22.20 14.93
C SER A 10 2.36 -22.24 13.41
N SER A 11 3.44 -22.89 12.96
CA SER A 11 3.98 -22.86 11.60
C SER A 11 3.15 -23.60 10.52
N LEU A 12 1.83 -23.69 10.69
CA LEU A 12 0.92 -24.45 9.81
C LEU A 12 -0.16 -23.59 9.13
N HIS A 13 -0.07 -22.25 9.22
CA HIS A 13 -1.04 -21.32 8.63
C HIS A 13 -0.44 -20.29 7.66
N TYR A 14 0.58 -20.66 6.87
CA TYR A 14 0.80 -20.00 5.56
C TYR A 14 -0.28 -20.40 4.54
N LYS A 15 -1.54 -20.57 5.00
CA LYS A 15 -2.71 -20.79 4.16
C LYS A 15 -2.91 -19.51 3.36
N SER A 16 -2.26 -19.47 2.20
CA SER A 16 -2.47 -18.55 1.09
C SER A 16 -2.62 -17.07 1.49
N LEU A 17 -1.55 -16.28 1.35
CA LEU A 17 -1.60 -14.81 1.42
C LEU A 17 -2.42 -14.25 0.24
N ASN A 18 -3.73 -14.51 0.24
CA ASN A 18 -4.66 -14.13 -0.82
C ASN A 18 -5.30 -12.76 -0.58
N LYS A 19 -4.75 -11.97 0.35
CA LYS A 19 -5.28 -10.66 0.71
C LYS A 19 -4.18 -9.68 1.06
N VAL A 20 -4.41 -8.42 0.72
CA VAL A 20 -3.64 -7.26 1.17
C VAL A 20 -4.47 -6.52 2.21
N PHE A 21 -3.82 -6.14 3.31
CA PHE A 21 -4.42 -5.29 4.34
C PHE A 21 -3.64 -3.98 4.44
N ILE A 22 -4.37 -2.87 4.48
CA ILE A 22 -3.83 -1.54 4.77
C ILE A 22 -4.24 -1.21 6.19
N GLU A 23 -3.24 -1.15 7.06
CA GLU A 23 -3.42 -0.77 8.45
C GLU A 23 -3.11 0.72 8.62
N ARG A 24 -4.07 1.47 9.20
CA ARG A 24 -3.91 2.88 9.55
C ARG A 24 -4.05 3.03 11.04
N LYS A 25 -2.95 3.41 11.71
CA LYS A 25 -2.96 3.76 13.13
C LYS A 25 -3.13 5.27 13.28
N GLY A 26 -4.16 5.68 14.00
CA GLY A 26 -4.36 7.07 14.41
C GLY A 26 -4.48 7.19 15.93
N LEU A 27 -4.58 8.42 16.43
CA LEU A 27 -4.75 8.71 17.86
C LEU A 27 -6.01 8.07 18.45
N ARG A 28 -7.06 7.88 17.64
CA ARG A 28 -8.38 7.35 18.06
C ARG A 28 -8.59 5.87 17.75
N GLY A 29 -7.56 5.16 17.30
CA GLY A 29 -7.64 3.73 17.05
C GLY A 29 -6.99 3.29 15.74
N GLN A 30 -7.27 2.05 15.38
CA GLN A 30 -6.72 1.37 14.22
C GLN A 30 -7.83 1.09 13.22
N THR A 31 -7.58 1.40 11.95
CA THR A 31 -8.45 1.02 10.84
C THR A 31 -7.71 0.02 9.98
N ILE A 32 -8.33 -1.13 9.72
CA ILE A 32 -7.81 -2.16 8.83
C ILE A 32 -8.72 -2.20 7.61
N ILE A 33 -8.15 -2.01 6.43
CA ILE A 33 -8.83 -2.12 5.15
C ILE A 33 -8.29 -3.37 4.47
N GLU A 34 -9.14 -4.35 4.18
CA GLU A 34 -8.74 -5.61 3.55
C GLU A 34 -9.26 -5.72 2.12
N HIS A 35 -8.41 -6.21 1.22
CA HIS A 35 -8.74 -6.51 -0.17
C HIS A 35 -8.13 -7.83 -0.62
N PRO A 36 -8.81 -8.64 -1.44
CA PRO A 36 -8.21 -9.80 -2.08
C PRO A 36 -7.00 -9.40 -2.93
N LEU A 37 -5.94 -10.22 -2.91
CA LEU A 37 -4.71 -9.98 -3.66
C LEU A 37 -4.96 -10.05 -5.17
N GLU A 38 -5.82 -10.98 -5.61
CA GLU A 38 -6.22 -11.15 -7.01
C GLU A 38 -6.85 -9.89 -7.61
N GLN A 39 -7.48 -9.05 -6.79
CA GLN A 39 -8.09 -7.79 -7.25
C GLN A 39 -7.07 -6.67 -7.40
N ILE A 40 -5.79 -6.86 -7.07
CA ILE A 40 -4.76 -5.83 -7.18
C ILE A 40 -4.05 -5.96 -8.51
N ILE A 41 -4.18 -4.94 -9.35
CA ILE A 41 -3.53 -4.90 -10.66
C ILE A 41 -2.09 -4.41 -10.51
N ARG A 42 -1.89 -3.25 -9.87
CA ARG A 42 -0.57 -2.62 -9.70
C ARG A 42 -0.59 -1.49 -8.68
N ILE A 43 0.60 -1.02 -8.32
CA ILE A 43 0.77 0.26 -7.64
C ILE A 43 1.04 1.36 -8.66
N ASP A 44 0.31 2.47 -8.54
CA ASP A 44 0.37 3.61 -9.45
C ASP A 44 0.53 4.94 -8.69
N ILE A 45 0.86 5.99 -9.43
CA ILE A 45 0.95 7.35 -8.92
C ILE A 45 -0.37 8.05 -9.20
N GLN A 46 -1.00 8.56 -8.14
CA GLN A 46 -2.16 9.44 -8.25
C GLN A 46 -1.69 10.90 -8.20
N GLU A 47 -2.17 11.69 -9.14
CA GLU A 47 -1.93 13.13 -9.23
C GLU A 47 -3.18 13.90 -8.80
N LYS A 48 -2.98 15.01 -8.09
CA LYS A 48 -4.01 16.01 -7.83
C LYS A 48 -3.47 17.41 -8.12
N GLN A 49 -4.21 18.19 -8.91
CA GLN A 49 -3.94 19.60 -9.08
C GLN A 49 -4.27 20.36 -7.78
N PHE A 50 -3.33 21.18 -7.31
CA PHE A 50 -3.51 22.04 -6.13
C PHE A 50 -2.95 23.43 -6.40
N LYS A 51 -3.83 24.41 -6.64
CA LYS A 51 -3.45 25.77 -7.07
C LYS A 51 -2.54 25.68 -8.31
N HIS A 52 -1.33 26.24 -8.23
CA HIS A 52 -0.33 26.26 -9.29
C HIS A 52 0.65 25.08 -9.25
N SER A 53 0.43 24.09 -8.39
CA SER A 53 1.29 22.92 -8.27
C SER A 53 0.51 21.61 -8.39
N LYS A 54 1.26 20.52 -8.53
CA LYS A 54 0.75 19.16 -8.50
C LYS A 54 1.18 18.49 -7.20
N LEU A 55 0.26 17.70 -6.67
CA LEU A 55 0.48 16.88 -5.48
C LEU A 55 0.34 15.41 -5.89
N TYR A 56 1.19 14.56 -5.34
CA TYR A 56 1.27 13.16 -5.74
C TYR A 56 1.06 12.23 -4.55
N ARG A 57 0.53 11.04 -4.78
CA ARG A 57 0.52 9.96 -3.77
C ARG A 57 0.56 8.60 -4.43
N ALA A 58 0.98 7.58 -3.68
CA ALA A 58 0.93 6.20 -4.14
C ALA A 58 -0.46 5.59 -3.92
N GLY A 59 -0.97 4.90 -4.93
CA GLY A 59 -2.27 4.23 -4.89
C GLY A 59 -2.19 2.79 -5.40
N ILE A 60 -3.02 1.92 -4.84
CA ILE A 60 -3.25 0.56 -5.31
C ILE A 60 -4.37 0.63 -6.34
N LEU A 61 -4.04 0.33 -7.60
CA LEU A 61 -5.02 0.15 -8.65
C LEU A 61 -5.64 -1.24 -8.50
N MET A 62 -6.93 -1.26 -8.20
CA MET A 62 -7.74 -2.46 -8.14
C MET A 62 -8.37 -2.77 -9.50
N GLU A 63 -8.81 -4.01 -9.68
CA GLU A 63 -9.78 -4.37 -10.70
C GLU A 63 -11.01 -3.44 -10.66
N PHE A 64 -11.64 -3.23 -11.81
CA PHE A 64 -12.76 -2.29 -12.00
C PHE A 64 -12.41 -0.80 -11.78
N GLY A 65 -11.12 -0.45 -11.77
CA GLY A 65 -10.66 0.95 -11.79
C GLY A 65 -10.73 1.66 -10.43
N LYS A 66 -11.04 0.95 -9.35
CA LYS A 66 -11.00 1.52 -8.00
C LYS A 66 -9.55 1.74 -7.58
N ASN A 67 -9.23 2.93 -7.07
CA ASN A 67 -7.86 3.26 -6.66
C ASN A 67 -7.80 3.60 -5.16
N ILE A 68 -6.99 2.85 -4.41
CA ILE A 68 -6.94 2.93 -2.94
C ILE A 68 -5.61 3.57 -2.52
N PRO A 69 -5.62 4.73 -1.84
CA PRO A 69 -4.39 5.37 -1.43
C PRO A 69 -3.67 4.54 -0.35
N ILE A 70 -2.39 4.26 -0.58
CA ILE A 70 -1.49 3.62 0.40
C ILE A 70 -1.29 4.58 1.57
N ASN A 71 -0.89 5.82 1.26
CA ASN A 71 -0.91 6.94 2.19
C ASN A 71 -2.04 7.90 1.77
N PRO A 72 -2.98 8.27 2.67
CA PRO A 72 -4.00 9.26 2.35
C PRO A 72 -3.41 10.63 2.00
N GLU A 73 -2.26 10.98 2.58
CA GLU A 73 -1.58 12.26 2.37
C GLU A 73 -0.86 12.32 1.03
N TYR A 74 -0.84 13.51 0.44
CA TYR A 74 -0.09 13.78 -0.77
C TYR A 74 1.29 14.37 -0.43
N SER A 75 2.26 14.13 -1.30
CA SER A 75 3.65 14.54 -1.18
C SER A 75 4.18 15.01 -2.55
N ASP A 76 5.48 15.29 -2.62
CA ASP A 76 6.15 15.68 -3.87
C ASP A 76 6.34 14.49 -4.83
N GLU A 77 6.57 14.79 -6.09
CA GLU A 77 6.64 13.79 -7.16
C GLU A 77 7.78 12.79 -6.95
N ASN A 78 8.96 13.27 -6.56
CA ASN A 78 10.17 12.47 -6.49
C ASN A 78 10.06 11.43 -5.36
N SER A 79 9.58 11.86 -4.19
CA SER A 79 9.32 10.99 -3.06
C SER A 79 8.34 9.86 -3.43
N ILE A 80 7.25 10.20 -4.12
CA ILE A 80 6.23 9.23 -4.53
C ILE A 80 6.73 8.30 -5.63
N ARG A 81 7.45 8.81 -6.64
CA ARG A 81 8.07 7.98 -7.69
C ARG A 81 9.04 6.96 -7.11
N HIS A 82 9.90 7.40 -6.20
CA HIS A 82 10.85 6.50 -5.53
C HIS A 82 10.13 5.43 -4.69
N ALA A 83 9.07 5.80 -3.95
CA ALA A 83 8.27 4.86 -3.18
C ALA A 83 7.59 3.81 -4.08
N VAL A 84 6.91 4.24 -5.15
CA VAL A 84 6.25 3.35 -6.11
C VAL A 84 7.26 2.42 -6.79
N TYR A 85 8.43 2.94 -7.19
CA TYR A 85 9.50 2.13 -7.75
C TYR A 85 9.95 1.02 -6.79
N ARG A 86 10.21 1.36 -5.51
CA ARG A 86 10.63 0.36 -4.51
C ARG A 86 9.58 -0.71 -4.27
N ILE A 87 8.30 -0.32 -4.15
CA ILE A 87 7.22 -1.27 -3.93
C ILE A 87 7.09 -2.20 -5.14
N ASN A 88 7.08 -1.65 -6.36
CA ASN A 88 7.00 -2.46 -7.57
C ASN A 88 8.22 -3.39 -7.75
N SER A 89 9.42 -2.93 -7.41
CA SER A 89 10.63 -3.76 -7.43
C SER A 89 10.53 -4.93 -6.46
N PHE A 90 10.02 -4.68 -5.24
CA PHE A 90 9.83 -5.72 -4.23
C PHE A 90 8.78 -6.76 -4.66
N LEU A 91 7.67 -6.31 -5.26
CA LEU A 91 6.63 -7.21 -5.76
C LEU A 91 7.16 -8.10 -6.89
N ARG A 92 7.99 -7.53 -7.79
CA ARG A 92 8.61 -8.29 -8.88
C ARG A 92 9.64 -9.31 -8.42
N SER A 93 10.41 -9.02 -7.36
CA SER A 93 11.40 -9.97 -6.82
C SER A 93 10.78 -11.10 -6.00
N SER A 94 9.47 -11.06 -5.74
CA SER A 94 8.74 -12.02 -4.91
C SER A 94 7.83 -12.95 -5.71
N GLN A 95 7.84 -12.83 -7.05
CA GLN A 95 7.15 -13.71 -8.02
C GLN A 95 8.16 -14.66 -8.66
#